data_AF-A0A345WRK6-F1
#
_entry.id   AF-A0A345WRK6-F1
#
_cell.length_a   1.000
_cell.length_b   1.000
_cell.length_c   1.000
_cell.angle_alpha   90.00
_cell.angle_beta   90.00
_cell.angle_gamma   90.00
#
_symmetry.space_group_name_H-M   'P 1'
#
loop_
_entity.id
_entity.type
_entity.pdbx_description
1 polymer ?
#
loop_
_entity_poly.entity_id
_entity_poly.type
_entity_poly.pdbx_seq_one_letter_code
_entity_poly.pdbx_strand_id
1 'polypeptide(L)'
;MPGARAIAHLRESGYRDALTGLRKHAWLAAHVAAWATPGTGVAIIGLDHFKQIKDTLGHTGGDAVLAQTRPDFRASPSPAAARRSAWG
;
A
#
# COMPACT_ATOMS: atom_id res chain seq x y z
N MET A 1 -28.75 1.84 15.96
CA MET A 1 -29.03 2.72 14.81
C MET A 1 -28.51 2.08 13.52
N PRO A 2 -29.38 1.73 12.57
CA PRO A 2 -29.00 1.05 11.31
C PRO A 2 -27.95 1.81 10.48
N GLY A 3 -27.99 3.15 10.48
CA GLY A 3 -27.06 3.99 9.71
C GLY A 3 -25.59 3.90 10.16
N ALA A 4 -25.33 3.63 11.45
CA ALA A 4 -23.96 3.52 11.95
C ALA A 4 -23.21 2.32 11.35
N ARG A 5 -23.91 1.20 11.13
CA ARG A 5 -23.34 0.00 10.49
C ARG A 5 -23.06 0.23 9.00
N ALA A 6 -23.95 0.93 8.30
CA ALA A 6 -23.74 1.27 6.89
C ALA A 6 -22.54 2.21 6.69
N ILE A 7 -22.39 3.23 7.55
CA ILE A 7 -21.25 4.16 7.52
C ILE A 7 -19.94 3.41 7.84
N ALA A 8 -19.95 2.52 8.83
CA ALA A 8 -18.78 1.70 9.16
C ALA A 8 -18.38 0.80 7.98
N HIS A 9 -19.35 0.18 7.30
CA HIS A 9 -19.10 -0.66 6.14
C HIS A 9 -18.55 0.14 4.95
N LEU A 10 -19.09 1.33 4.67
CA LEU A 10 -18.57 2.24 3.65
C LEU A 10 -17.13 2.66 3.96
N ARG A 11 -16.84 3.01 5.22
CA ARG A 11 -15.47 3.34 5.66
C ARG A 11 -14.51 2.17 5.48
N GLU A 12 -14.90 0.97 5.88
CA GLU A 12 -14.06 -0.23 5.74
C GLU A 12 -13.81 -0.56 4.26
N SER A 13 -14.84 -0.46 3.41
CA SER A 13 -14.68 -0.64 1.96
C SER A 13 -13.74 0.41 1.35
N GLY A 14 -13.80 1.65 1.84
CA GLY A 14 -12.93 2.75 1.43
C GLY A 14 -11.46 2.56 1.80
N TYR A 15 -11.13 1.66 2.72
CA TYR A 15 -9.77 1.39 3.15
C TYR A 15 -8.97 0.49 2.24
N ARG A 16 -9.58 -0.14 1.23
CA ARG A 16 -8.87 -0.98 0.27
C ARG A 16 -8.75 -0.32 -1.09
N ASP A 17 -7.60 -0.49 -1.69
CA ASP A 17 -7.37 -0.21 -3.10
C ASP A 17 -7.97 -1.34 -3.95
N ALA A 18 -8.78 -0.98 -4.95
CA ALA A 18 -9.54 -1.94 -5.73
C ALA A 18 -8.66 -2.75 -6.70
N LEU A 19 -7.54 -2.16 -7.13
CA LEU A 19 -6.63 -2.79 -8.08
C LEU A 19 -5.67 -3.78 -7.41
N THR A 20 -5.12 -3.41 -6.26
CA THR A 20 -4.08 -4.18 -5.57
C THR A 20 -4.59 -4.96 -4.35
N GLY A 21 -5.78 -4.62 -3.85
CA GLY A 21 -6.34 -5.15 -2.59
C GLY A 21 -5.61 -4.66 -1.32
N LEU A 22 -4.57 -3.83 -1.47
CA LEU A 22 -3.80 -3.27 -0.36
C LEU A 22 -4.61 -2.23 0.41
N ARG A 23 -4.18 -1.97 1.64
CA ARG A 23 -4.79 -0.92 2.44
C ARG A 23 -4.30 0.45 1.97
N LYS A 24 -5.22 1.38 1.76
CA LYS A 24 -4.90 2.77 1.38
C LYS A 24 -4.26 3.51 2.55
N HIS A 25 -3.62 4.64 2.23
CA HIS A 25 -3.06 5.55 3.22
C HIS A 25 -4.06 5.97 4.31
N ALA A 26 -5.34 6.17 3.95
CA ALA A 26 -6.39 6.50 4.92
C ALA A 26 -6.56 5.45 6.02
N TRP A 27 -6.37 4.16 5.71
CA TRP A 27 -6.39 3.12 6.73
C TRP A 27 -5.17 3.24 7.65
N LEU A 28 -3.98 3.40 7.07
CA LEU A 28 -2.74 3.55 7.81
C LEU A 28 -2.84 4.73 8.79
N ALA A 29 -3.24 5.90 8.30
CA ALA A 29 -3.42 7.09 9.14
C ALA A 29 -4.40 6.87 10.30
N ALA A 30 -5.49 6.13 10.07
CA ALA A 30 -6.50 5.85 11.08
C ALA A 30 -6.05 4.80 12.12
N HIS A 31 -5.09 3.92 11.79
CA HIS A 31 -4.75 2.77 12.64
C HIS A 31 -3.31 2.78 13.18
N VAL A 32 -2.39 3.54 12.57
CA VAL A 32 -0.95 3.50 12.91
C VAL A 32 -0.69 3.79 14.38
N ALA A 33 -1.44 4.72 14.98
CA ALA A 33 -1.29 5.08 16.39
C ALA A 33 -1.57 3.91 17.36
N ALA A 34 -2.35 2.91 16.94
CA ALA A 34 -2.72 1.79 17.80
C ALA A 34 -1.62 0.72 17.92
N TRP A 35 -0.63 0.71 17.02
CA TRP A 35 0.42 -0.31 16.97
C TRP A 35 1.84 0.26 16.80
N ALA A 36 1.99 1.55 16.53
CA ALA A 36 3.28 2.21 16.52
C ALA A 36 3.80 2.39 17.95
N THR A 37 4.81 1.61 18.31
CA THR A 37 5.56 1.74 19.57
C THR A 37 6.98 2.25 19.29
N PRO A 38 7.71 2.74 20.31
CA PRO A 38 9.15 2.99 20.16
C PRO A 38 9.86 1.77 19.56
N GLY A 39 10.68 2.00 18.54
CA GLY A 39 11.35 0.93 17.77
C GLY A 39 10.60 0.42 16.54
N THR A 40 9.38 0.89 16.26
CA THR A 40 8.66 0.57 15.02
C THR A 40 9.35 1.23 13.81
N GLY A 41 9.65 0.42 12.78
CA GLY A 41 10.19 0.90 11.51
C GLY A 41 9.11 0.98 10.43
N VAL A 42 9.26 1.94 9.51
CA VAL A 42 8.42 2.04 8.31
C VAL A 42 9.30 1.87 7.07
N ALA A 43 8.87 1.02 6.15
CA ALA A 43 9.46 0.87 4.83
C ALA A 43 8.51 1.43 3.78
N ILE A 44 9.05 2.24 2.87
CA ILE A 44 8.33 2.73 1.69
C ILE A 44 8.91 1.99 0.49
N ILE A 45 8.04 1.32 -0.26
CA ILE A 45 8.41 0.54 -1.45
C ILE A 45 7.85 1.27 -2.66
N GLY A 46 8.73 1.67 -3.56
CA GLY A 46 8.39 2.24 -4.86
C GLY A 46 8.59 1.23 -5.97
N LEU A 47 7.89 1.42 -7.09
CA LEU A 47 8.15 0.69 -8.33
C LEU A 47 9.04 1.55 -9.22
N ASP A 48 10.28 1.11 -9.41
CA ASP A 48 11.23 1.79 -10.28
C ASP A 48 10.73 1.78 -11.73
N HIS A 49 11.02 2.85 -12.47
CA HIS A 49 10.64 3.02 -13.88
C HIS A 49 9.14 2.88 -14.20
N PHE A 50 8.25 2.90 -13.20
CA PHE A 50 6.82 2.66 -13.40
C PHE A 50 6.14 3.67 -14.35
N LYS A 51 6.65 4.90 -14.40
CA LYS A 51 6.22 5.89 -15.39
C LYS A 51 6.50 5.44 -16.82
N GLN A 52 7.68 4.87 -17.10
CA GLN A 52 8.04 4.38 -18.44
C GLN A 52 7.12 3.23 -18.87
N ILE A 53 6.75 2.36 -17.93
CA ILE A 53 5.78 1.28 -18.17
C ILE A 53 4.43 1.86 -18.59
N LYS A 54 3.91 2.84 -17.84
CA LYS A 54 2.67 3.54 -18.19
C LYS A 54 2.75 4.25 -19.53
N ASP A 55 3.88 4.88 -19.84
CA ASP A 55 4.08 5.60 -21.08
C ASP A 55 4.20 4.63 -22.29
N THR A 56 4.72 3.41 -22.09
CA THR A 56 4.90 2.38 -23.14
C THR A 56 3.68 1.50 -23.35
N LEU A 57 3.03 1.05 -22.26
CA LEU A 57 1.94 0.07 -22.28
C LEU A 57 0.57 0.68 -21.96
N GLY A 58 0.50 2.00 -21.80
CA GLY A 58 -0.71 2.72 -21.39
C GLY A 58 -1.11 2.43 -19.94
N HIS A 59 -2.22 3.03 -19.53
CA HIS A 59 -2.74 2.88 -18.17
C HIS A 59 -3.10 1.43 -17.84
N THR A 60 -3.76 0.72 -18.75
CA THR A 60 -4.11 -0.70 -18.56
C THR A 60 -2.89 -1.58 -18.32
N GLY A 61 -1.79 -1.36 -19.06
CA GLY A 61 -0.55 -2.10 -18.84
C GLY A 61 0.11 -1.78 -17.50
N GLY A 62 0.10 -0.49 -17.10
CA GLY A 62 0.53 -0.09 -15.77
C GLY A 62 -0.31 -0.70 -14.66
N ASP A 63 -1.62 -0.78 -14.84
CA ASP A 63 -2.54 -1.36 -13.87
C ASP A 63 -2.31 -2.87 -13.70
N ALA A 64 -2.06 -3.58 -14.81
CA ALA A 64 -1.71 -5.00 -14.78
C ALA A 64 -0.41 -5.28 -14.01
N VAL A 65 0.59 -4.38 -14.09
CA VAL A 65 1.80 -4.47 -13.27
C VAL A 65 1.48 -4.19 -11.80
N LEU A 66 0.76 -3.12 -11.49
CA LEU A 66 0.36 -2.78 -10.12
C LEU A 66 -0.43 -3.89 -9.42
N ALA A 67 -1.35 -4.54 -10.12
CA ALA A 67 -2.15 -5.63 -9.57
C ALA A 67 -1.27 -6.81 -9.06
N GLN A 68 -0.09 -6.99 -9.65
CA GLN A 68 0.86 -8.05 -9.27
C GLN A 68 1.76 -7.65 -8.09
N THR A 69 1.78 -6.38 -7.67
CA THR A 69 2.70 -5.91 -6.62
C THR A 69 2.17 -6.11 -5.21
N ARG A 70 1.13 -6.92 -5.02
CA ARG A 70 0.63 -7.27 -3.70
C ARG A 70 1.73 -8.03 -2.94
N PRO A 71 2.31 -7.48 -1.86
CA PRO A 71 3.36 -8.18 -1.14
C PRO A 71 2.78 -9.41 -0.44
N ASP A 72 3.47 -10.54 -0.53
CA ASP A 72 3.23 -11.65 0.37
C ASP A 72 3.89 -11.33 1.72
N PHE A 73 3.09 -10.78 2.64
CA PHE A 73 3.54 -10.40 3.98
C PHE A 73 3.96 -11.60 4.85
N ARG A 74 3.83 -12.84 4.38
CA ARG A 74 4.36 -14.03 5.09
C ARG A 74 5.88 -14.14 5.02
N ALA A 75 6.51 -13.51 4.03
CA ALA A 75 7.97 -13.46 3.93
C ALA A 75 8.48 -12.19 4.61
N SER A 76 9.11 -12.33 5.77
CA SER A 76 9.84 -11.22 6.40
C SER A 76 11.03 -10.85 5.51
N PRO A 77 11.12 -9.63 4.96
CA PRO A 77 12.30 -9.22 4.22
C PRO A 77 13.49 -9.18 5.19
N SER A 78 14.60 -9.82 4.79
CA SER A 78 15.87 -9.69 5.48
C SER A 78 16.29 -8.21 5.53
N PRO A 79 16.78 -7.69 6.67
CA PRO A 79 17.31 -6.32 6.79
C PRO A 79 18.36 -5.97 5.73
N ALA A 80 19.06 -6.98 5.18
CA ALA A 80 20.09 -6.81 4.16
C ALA A 80 19.54 -6.34 2.80
N ALA A 81 18.25 -6.51 2.51
CA ALA A 81 17.63 -6.06 1.25
C ALA A 81 17.21 -4.58 1.27
N ALA A 82 17.24 -3.92 2.44
CA ALA A 82 16.82 -2.54 2.59
C ALA A 82 17.92 -1.57 2.11
N ARG A 83 17.84 -1.13 0.85
CA ARG A 83 18.65 -0.01 0.36
C ARG A 83 18.10 1.30 0.96
N ARG A 84 18.96 2.05 1.67
CA ARG A 84 18.66 3.44 2.04
C ARG A 84 18.84 4.32 0.80
N SER A 85 17.73 4.79 0.21
CA SER A 85 17.78 5.88 -0.75
C SER A 85 17.78 7.21 0.01
N ALA A 86 18.89 7.95 -0.04
CA ALA A 86 18.87 9.37 0.26
C ALA A 86 18.15 10.03 -0.92
N TRP A 87 16.93 10.51 -0.70
CA TRP A 87 16.21 11.30 -1.69
C TRP A 87 17.04 12.56 -1.95
N GLY A 88 17.67 12.63 -3.13
CA GLY A 88 18.31 13.82 -3.67
C GLY A 88 17.36 14.58 -4.57
#